data_AF-A0A376BC42-F1
#
_entry.id   AF-A0A376BC42-F1
#
_cell.length_a   1.000
_cell.length_b   1.000
_cell.length_c   1.000
_cell.angle_alpha   90.00
_cell.angle_beta   90.00
_cell.angle_gamma   90.00
#
_symmetry.space_group_name_H-M   'P 1'
#
loop_
_entity.id
_entity.type
_entity.pdbx_description
1 polymer ?
#
loop_
_entity_poly.entity_id
_entity_poly.type
_entity_poly.pdbx_seq_one_letter_code
_entity_poly.pdbx_strand_id
1 'polypeptide(L)'
;FAFINKHQTNVVFLPTAFIKMIFSERELANSFPDGVKHLIAAGEQLMISDLFQDVLLKRGIHLHNHYGPSETHVVSTYTIHPGDPIPELPPIGKPIGCTDLYILNHQKRLQPCGVPGELYISGASVARGYVNHDKLTGDKFSSGPFGPGVIVYRAGGLARRL
;
A
#
# COMPACT_ATOMS: atom_id res chain seq x y z
N PHE A 1 14.14 0.44 20.16
CA PHE A 1 13.09 1.46 19.93
C PHE A 1 13.12 2.64 20.92
N ALA A 2 14.30 3.15 21.32
CA ALA A 2 14.41 4.16 22.39
C ALA A 2 13.68 5.49 22.09
N PHE A 3 13.78 5.99 20.85
CA PHE A 3 13.09 7.21 20.44
C PHE A 3 11.56 7.10 20.57
N ILE A 4 10.97 6.01 20.06
CA ILE A 4 9.52 5.76 20.12
C ILE A 4 9.04 5.73 21.57
N ASN A 5 9.76 5.04 22.46
CA ASN A 5 9.42 4.95 23.87
C ASN A 5 9.53 6.32 24.57
N LYS A 6 10.62 7.06 24.33
CA LYS A 6 10.85 8.39 24.92
C LYS A 6 9.76 9.39 24.54
N HIS A 7 9.32 9.36 23.28
CA HIS A 7 8.35 10.31 22.74
C HIS A 7 6.91 9.77 22.74
N GLN A 8 6.69 8.57 23.28
CA GLN A 8 5.38 7.91 23.31
C GLN A 8 4.69 7.91 21.94
N THR A 9 5.47 7.65 20.88
CA THR A 9 4.96 7.69 19.51
C THR A 9 3.93 6.59 19.30
N ASN A 10 2.71 6.99 18.90
CA ASN A 10 1.58 6.08 18.72
C ASN A 10 1.38 5.61 17.27
N VAL A 11 1.90 6.36 16.28
CA VAL A 11 1.82 6.05 14.86
C VAL A 11 3.24 5.94 14.31
N VAL A 12 3.56 4.80 13.70
CA VAL A 12 4.86 4.58 13.07
C VAL A 12 4.69 4.09 11.64
N PHE A 13 5.45 4.67 10.73
CA PHE A 13 5.65 4.15 9.39
C PHE A 13 6.97 3.41 9.35
N LEU A 14 6.97 2.16 8.89
CA LEU A 14 8.18 1.37 8.70
C LEU A 14 8.14 0.71 7.31
N PRO A 15 9.27 0.71 6.56
CA PRO A 15 9.37 -0.08 5.35
C PRO A 15 9.07 -1.54 5.63
N THR A 16 8.38 -2.20 4.71
CA THR A 16 7.94 -3.59 4.92
C THR A 16 9.12 -4.55 5.16
N ALA A 17 10.27 -4.36 4.51
CA ALA A 17 11.50 -5.12 4.81
C ALA A 17 11.93 -5.00 6.29
N PHE A 18 11.81 -3.80 6.86
CA PHE A 18 12.18 -3.57 8.26
C PHE A 18 11.19 -4.20 9.22
N ILE A 19 9.90 -4.19 8.89
CA ILE A 19 8.86 -4.95 9.60
C ILE A 19 9.20 -6.44 9.57
N LYS A 20 9.50 -7.00 8.38
CA LYS A 20 9.89 -8.42 8.22
C LYS A 20 11.08 -8.77 9.10
N MET A 21 12.11 -7.93 9.12
CA MET A 21 13.31 -8.11 9.96
C MET A 21 12.98 -8.09 11.47
N ILE A 22 12.14 -7.16 11.92
CA ILE A 22 11.75 -7.08 13.33
C ILE A 22 10.97 -8.33 13.75
N PHE A 23 10.02 -8.75 12.93
CA PHE A 23 9.09 -9.85 13.26
C PHE A 23 9.54 -11.22 12.74
N SER A 24 10.78 -11.34 12.29
CA SER A 24 11.48 -12.63 12.13
C SER A 24 12.25 -13.03 13.37
N GLU A 25 12.55 -12.08 14.26
CA GLU A 25 13.37 -12.29 15.46
C GLU A 25 12.54 -12.08 16.75
N ARG A 26 12.39 -13.14 17.56
CA ARG A 26 11.51 -13.13 18.73
C ARG A 26 11.88 -12.06 19.75
N GLU A 27 13.17 -11.81 19.98
CA GLU A 27 13.62 -10.77 20.91
C GLU A 27 13.25 -9.37 20.44
N LEU A 28 13.48 -9.07 19.15
CA LEU A 28 13.12 -7.78 18.55
C LEU A 28 11.60 -7.58 18.56
N ALA A 29 10.83 -8.58 18.15
CA ALA A 29 9.36 -8.57 18.17
C ALA A 29 8.81 -8.31 19.58
N ASN A 30 9.37 -8.99 20.59
CA ASN A 30 8.98 -8.79 21.99
C ASN A 30 9.35 -7.40 22.51
N SER A 31 10.42 -6.80 21.99
CA SER A 31 10.85 -5.44 22.35
C SER A 31 10.06 -4.33 21.63
N PHE A 32 9.15 -4.67 20.70
CA PHE A 32 8.36 -3.68 19.97
C PHE A 32 7.54 -2.82 20.95
N PRO A 33 7.46 -1.49 20.79
CA PRO A 33 6.86 -0.60 21.80
C PRO A 33 5.37 -0.82 22.09
N ASP A 34 4.97 -0.85 23.37
CA ASP A 34 3.56 -0.91 23.81
C ASP A 34 2.73 0.33 23.41
N GLY A 35 3.39 1.48 23.29
CA GLY A 35 2.74 2.76 22.97
C GLY A 35 2.27 2.88 21.53
N VAL A 36 2.80 2.04 20.62
CA VAL A 36 2.40 2.06 19.20
C VAL A 36 1.01 1.47 19.06
N LYS A 37 0.10 2.22 18.41
CA LYS A 37 -1.27 1.81 18.11
C LYS A 37 -1.55 1.70 16.62
N HIS A 38 -0.77 2.39 15.79
CA HIS A 38 -0.87 2.32 14.34
C HIS A 38 0.50 2.02 13.74
N LEU A 39 0.59 0.91 13.02
CA LEU A 39 1.75 0.52 12.24
C LEU A 39 1.39 0.62 10.76
N ILE A 40 2.12 1.44 10.02
CA ILE A 40 1.94 1.63 8.58
C ILE A 40 3.09 0.92 7.86
N ALA A 41 2.75 0.02 6.95
CA ALA A 41 3.65 -0.68 6.06
C ALA A 41 3.47 -0.20 4.62
N ALA A 42 4.54 -0.07 3.85
CA ALA A 42 4.49 0.19 2.41
C ALA A 42 5.77 -0.27 1.70
N GLY A 43 5.76 -0.23 0.37
CA GLY A 43 6.94 -0.34 -0.49
C GLY A 43 7.16 -1.69 -1.18
N GLU A 44 6.57 -2.76 -0.67
CA GLU A 44 6.66 -4.12 -1.24
C GLU A 44 5.51 -4.99 -0.72
N GLN A 45 5.46 -6.25 -1.15
CA GLN A 45 4.47 -7.21 -0.66
C GLN A 45 4.64 -7.44 0.84
N LEU A 46 3.60 -7.06 1.61
CA LEU A 46 3.48 -7.38 3.01
C LEU A 46 3.13 -8.85 3.20
N MET A 47 3.87 -9.49 4.11
CA MET A 47 3.65 -10.85 4.57
C MET A 47 3.57 -10.81 6.10
N ILE A 48 2.54 -11.42 6.66
CA ILE A 48 2.33 -11.45 8.11
C ILE A 48 2.64 -12.84 8.62
N SER A 49 3.75 -12.97 9.36
CA SER A 49 4.14 -14.22 10.04
C SER A 49 3.33 -14.43 11.31
N ASP A 50 3.30 -15.65 11.83
CA ASP A 50 2.65 -15.97 13.12
C ASP A 50 3.17 -15.09 14.26
N LEU A 51 4.50 -14.88 14.32
CA LEU A 51 5.11 -14.01 15.33
C LEU A 51 4.64 -12.55 15.18
N PHE A 52 4.49 -12.04 13.96
CA PHE A 52 3.98 -10.70 13.74
C PHE A 52 2.51 -10.61 14.15
N GLN A 53 1.69 -11.60 13.76
CA GLN A 53 0.30 -11.72 14.14
C GLN A 53 0.11 -11.73 15.66
N ASP A 54 0.91 -12.52 16.38
CA ASP A 54 0.89 -12.56 17.85
C ASP A 54 1.13 -11.18 18.47
N VAL A 55 2.09 -10.42 17.93
CA VAL A 55 2.39 -9.07 18.42
C VAL A 55 1.25 -8.11 18.13
N LEU A 56 0.66 -8.13 16.93
CA LEU A 56 -0.47 -7.28 16.57
C LEU A 56 -1.66 -7.52 17.51
N LEU A 57 -1.98 -8.79 17.78
CA LEU A 57 -3.07 -9.19 18.67
C LEU A 57 -2.80 -8.81 20.12
N LYS A 58 -1.63 -9.19 20.65
CA LYS A 58 -1.26 -8.94 22.05
C LYS A 58 -1.23 -7.45 22.39
N ARG A 59 -0.81 -6.60 21.44
CA ARG A 59 -0.63 -5.16 21.65
C ARG A 59 -1.80 -4.31 21.16
N GLY A 60 -2.78 -4.92 20.50
CA GLY A 60 -3.93 -4.23 19.92
C GLY A 60 -3.54 -3.17 18.90
N ILE A 61 -2.70 -3.54 17.94
CA ILE A 61 -2.17 -2.62 16.91
C ILE A 61 -3.07 -2.66 15.67
N HIS A 62 -3.43 -1.49 15.15
CA HIS A 62 -3.96 -1.34 13.80
C HIS A 62 -2.81 -1.42 12.79
N LEU A 63 -2.90 -2.35 11.83
CA LEU A 63 -1.93 -2.50 10.75
C LEU A 63 -2.51 -1.93 9.46
N HIS A 64 -1.81 -0.98 8.87
CA HIS A 64 -2.18 -0.34 7.61
C HIS A 64 -1.21 -0.74 6.52
N ASN A 65 -1.67 -1.53 5.55
CA ASN A 65 -0.92 -1.88 4.35
C ASN A 65 -1.19 -0.82 3.27
N HIS A 66 -0.26 0.12 3.10
CA HIS A 66 -0.35 1.18 2.11
C HIS A 66 0.30 0.76 0.80
N TYR A 67 -0.34 1.13 -0.30
CA TYR A 67 0.22 0.98 -1.63
C TYR A 67 0.17 2.31 -2.38
N GLY A 68 1.27 2.58 -3.06
CA GLY A 68 1.32 3.52 -4.15
C GLY A 68 2.75 3.79 -4.61
N PRO A 69 2.98 3.92 -5.92
CA PRO A 69 4.27 4.32 -6.48
C PRO A 69 4.52 5.82 -6.27
N SER A 70 5.78 6.25 -6.41
CA SER A 70 6.20 7.66 -6.25
C SER A 70 5.42 8.63 -7.13
N GLU A 71 4.99 8.19 -8.32
CA GLU A 71 4.17 8.92 -9.28
C GLU A 71 2.76 9.23 -8.78
N THR A 72 2.34 8.60 -7.68
CA THR A 72 1.00 8.76 -7.10
C THR A 72 0.99 8.88 -5.56
N HIS A 73 2.17 8.81 -4.92
CA HIS A 73 2.33 8.71 -3.47
C HIS A 73 1.64 7.47 -2.87
N VAL A 74 0.72 7.62 -1.91
CA VAL A 74 -0.14 6.54 -1.38
C VAL A 74 -1.50 6.68 -2.05
N VAL A 75 -2.03 5.58 -2.58
CA VAL A 75 -3.29 5.58 -3.35
C VAL A 75 -4.29 4.54 -2.90
N SER A 76 -3.85 3.52 -2.18
CA SER A 76 -4.76 2.59 -1.52
C SER A 76 -4.24 2.17 -0.17
N THR A 77 -5.18 1.73 0.66
CA THR A 77 -4.88 1.19 1.98
C THR A 77 -5.79 0.01 2.30
N TYR A 78 -5.20 -1.03 2.91
CA TYR A 78 -5.93 -2.08 3.62
C TYR A 78 -5.61 -1.95 5.10
N THR A 79 -6.64 -1.82 5.93
CA THR A 79 -6.48 -1.72 7.39
C THR A 79 -6.99 -2.98 8.04
N ILE A 80 -6.16 -3.56 8.91
CA ILE A 80 -6.51 -4.64 9.82
C ILE A 80 -6.68 -4.02 11.19
N HIS A 81 -7.88 -4.10 11.76
CA HIS A 81 -8.15 -3.63 13.10
C HIS A 81 -7.85 -4.72 14.14
N PRO A 82 -7.55 -4.36 15.40
CA PRO A 82 -7.41 -5.33 16.48
C PRO A 82 -8.63 -6.25 16.58
N GLY A 83 -8.40 -7.56 16.52
CA GLY A 83 -9.45 -8.57 16.58
C GLY A 83 -10.01 -9.01 15.22
N ASP A 84 -9.67 -8.32 14.13
CA ASP A 84 -10.02 -8.76 12.78
C ASP A 84 -9.24 -10.03 12.38
N PRO A 85 -9.77 -10.84 11.45
CA PRO A 85 -8.98 -11.87 10.78
C PRO A 85 -7.75 -11.28 10.09
N ILE A 86 -6.60 -11.89 10.30
CA ILE A 86 -5.30 -11.43 9.78
C ILE A 86 -4.87 -12.37 8.65
N PRO A 87 -4.98 -11.96 7.37
CA PRO A 87 -4.50 -12.78 6.26
C PRO A 87 -2.97 -12.76 6.21
N GLU A 88 -2.34 -13.88 5.85
CA GLU A 88 -0.90 -13.98 5.64
C GLU A 88 -0.40 -12.98 4.57
N LEU A 89 -1.19 -12.82 3.50
CA LEU A 89 -0.95 -11.90 2.39
C LEU A 89 -2.08 -10.87 2.29
N PRO A 90 -2.04 -9.79 3.08
CA PRO A 90 -3.07 -8.75 3.01
C PRO A 90 -3.08 -8.08 1.63
N PRO A 91 -4.26 -7.76 1.08
CA PRO A 91 -4.35 -7.02 -0.17
C PRO A 91 -3.82 -5.59 0.00
N ILE A 92 -3.62 -4.87 -1.11
CA ILE A 92 -3.30 -3.43 -1.12
C ILE A 92 -4.51 -2.54 -0.80
N GLY A 93 -5.69 -3.16 -0.67
CA GLY A 93 -6.91 -2.55 -0.15
C GLY A 93 -7.70 -1.73 -1.15
N LYS A 94 -8.34 -0.66 -0.66
CA LYS A 94 -9.25 0.18 -1.43
C LYS A 94 -8.63 1.54 -1.74
N PRO A 95 -9.04 2.21 -2.84
CA PRO A 95 -8.57 3.56 -3.15
C PRO A 95 -8.84 4.51 -1.98
N ILE A 96 -7.91 5.45 -1.75
CA ILE A 96 -8.15 6.58 -0.85
C ILE A 96 -9.09 7.61 -1.52
N GLY A 97 -9.48 8.64 -0.77
CA GLY A 97 -10.32 9.71 -1.31
C GLY A 97 -9.70 10.39 -2.55
N CYS A 98 -10.54 10.73 -3.52
CA CYS A 98 -10.14 11.39 -4.77
C CYS A 98 -9.14 10.59 -5.61
N THR A 99 -9.18 9.26 -5.52
CA THR A 99 -8.34 8.35 -6.29
C THR A 99 -9.18 7.23 -6.90
N ASP A 100 -8.91 6.91 -8.16
CA ASP A 100 -9.50 5.77 -8.85
C ASP A 100 -8.43 4.76 -9.22
N LEU A 101 -8.74 3.48 -9.03
CA LEU A 101 -7.90 2.36 -9.43
C LEU A 101 -8.62 1.53 -10.48
N TYR A 102 -7.93 1.29 -11.60
CA TYR A 102 -8.47 0.53 -12.72
C TYR A 102 -7.57 -0.66 -13.03
N ILE A 103 -8.18 -1.80 -13.32
CA ILE A 103 -7.48 -3.02 -13.71
C ILE A 103 -7.83 -3.27 -15.18
N LEU A 104 -6.85 -3.08 -16.06
CA LEU A 104 -7.05 -3.07 -17.50
C LEU A 104 -6.39 -4.26 -18.18
N ASN A 105 -7.00 -4.73 -19.26
CA ASN A 105 -6.34 -5.65 -20.19
C ASN A 105 -5.46 -4.90 -21.21
N HIS A 106 -4.79 -5.65 -22.10
CA HIS A 106 -3.92 -5.11 -23.14
C HIS A 106 -4.64 -4.18 -24.14
N GLN A 107 -5.96 -4.30 -24.27
CA GLN A 107 -6.80 -3.43 -25.12
C GLN A 107 -7.40 -2.26 -24.33
N LYS A 108 -6.87 -1.96 -23.13
CA LYS A 108 -7.30 -0.88 -22.23
C LYS A 108 -8.76 -0.96 -21.79
N ARG A 109 -9.34 -2.16 -21.76
CA ARG A 109 -10.69 -2.40 -21.21
C ARG A 109 -10.61 -2.90 -19.76
N LEU A 110 -11.59 -2.52 -18.95
CA LEU A 110 -11.73 -2.99 -17.57
C LEU A 110 -11.82 -4.52 -17.52
N GLN A 111 -11.07 -5.11 -16.60
CA GLN A 111 -11.18 -6.53 -16.27
C GLN A 111 -12.37 -6.80 -15.35
N PRO A 112 -13.05 -7.94 -15.51
CA PRO A 112 -14.00 -8.43 -14.52
C PRO A 112 -13.36 -8.64 -13.14
N CYS A 113 -14.18 -8.66 -12.08
CA CYS A 113 -13.71 -9.04 -10.74
C CYS A 113 -13.01 -10.41 -10.77
N GLY A 114 -11.92 -10.56 -10.01
CA GLY A 114 -11.10 -11.77 -9.95
C GLY A 114 -10.13 -11.97 -11.12
N VAL A 115 -10.33 -11.29 -12.26
CA VAL A 115 -9.48 -11.46 -13.45
C VAL A 115 -8.25 -10.53 -13.36
N PRO A 116 -7.02 -11.05 -13.47
CA PRO A 116 -5.82 -10.22 -13.46
C PRO A 116 -5.73 -9.27 -14.65
N GLY A 117 -5.21 -8.07 -14.40
CA GLY A 117 -4.87 -7.09 -15.41
C GLY A 117 -3.83 -6.12 -14.89
N GLU A 118 -3.43 -5.17 -15.73
CA GLU A 118 -2.47 -4.14 -15.36
C GLU A 118 -3.16 -3.01 -14.57
N LEU A 119 -2.50 -2.54 -13.52
CA LEU A 119 -3.02 -1.49 -12.64
C LEU A 119 -2.77 -0.09 -13.23
N TYR A 120 -3.83 0.70 -13.29
CA TYR A 120 -3.84 2.11 -13.66
C TYR A 120 -4.44 2.93 -12.53
N ILE A 121 -3.87 4.12 -12.32
CA ILE A 121 -4.21 5.00 -11.21
C ILE A 121 -4.62 6.35 -11.76
N SER A 122 -5.72 6.90 -11.27
CA SER A 122 -6.19 8.25 -11.61
C SER A 122 -6.60 9.03 -10.36
N GLY A 123 -6.91 10.31 -10.57
CA GLY A 123 -7.38 11.22 -9.53
C GLY A 123 -6.31 12.21 -9.08
N ALA A 124 -6.59 12.87 -7.96
CA ALA A 124 -5.83 14.03 -7.49
C ALA A 124 -4.37 13.73 -7.09
N SER A 125 -4.06 12.46 -6.82
CA SER A 125 -2.74 12.02 -6.39
C SER A 125 -1.76 11.82 -7.55
N VAL A 126 -2.21 11.81 -8.81
CA VAL A 126 -1.35 11.57 -9.97
C VAL A 126 -0.42 12.75 -10.20
N ALA A 127 0.89 12.46 -10.27
CA ALA A 127 1.91 13.45 -10.55
C ALA A 127 1.76 14.08 -11.94
N ARG A 128 2.36 15.26 -12.13
CA ARG A 128 2.38 15.96 -13.42
C ARG A 128 3.20 15.25 -14.49
N GLY A 129 4.09 14.34 -14.10
CA GLY A 129 5.02 13.66 -14.99
C GLY A 129 6.44 13.64 -14.45
N TYR A 130 7.37 13.23 -15.31
CA TYR A 130 8.80 13.18 -15.03
C TYR A 130 9.47 14.45 -15.57
N VAL A 131 10.19 15.16 -14.69
CA VAL A 131 10.90 16.40 -15.05
C VAL A 131 11.89 16.14 -16.18
N ASN A 132 11.82 16.92 -17.27
CA ASN A 132 12.67 16.82 -18.46
C ASN A 132 12.55 15.49 -19.25
N HIS A 133 11.47 14.73 -19.05
CA HIS A 133 11.25 13.44 -19.72
C HIS A 133 9.85 13.35 -20.33
N ASP A 134 9.51 14.27 -21.24
CA ASP A 134 8.17 14.38 -21.85
C ASP A 134 7.72 13.11 -22.57
N LYS A 135 8.64 12.43 -23.28
CA LYS A 135 8.34 11.17 -23.97
C LYS A 135 7.93 10.07 -22.97
N LEU A 136 8.66 9.93 -21.88
CA LEU A 136 8.34 8.93 -20.85
C LEU A 136 7.07 9.34 -20.08
N THR A 137 6.88 10.64 -19.87
CA THR A 137 5.66 11.18 -19.29
C THR A 137 4.43 10.82 -20.14
N GLY A 138 4.46 11.08 -21.45
CA GLY A 138 3.34 10.72 -22.33
C GLY A 138 3.05 9.22 -22.43
N ASP A 139 4.08 8.38 -22.27
CA ASP A 139 3.93 6.91 -22.25
C ASP A 139 3.28 6.40 -20.95
N LYS A 140 3.70 6.95 -19.80
CA LYS A 140 3.24 6.51 -18.47
C LYS A 140 1.99 7.22 -17.99
N PHE A 141 1.82 8.48 -18.35
CA PHE A 141 0.72 9.37 -17.98
C PHE A 141 -0.06 9.68 -19.26
N SER A 142 -1.12 8.92 -19.49
CA SER A 142 -1.90 9.00 -20.72
C SER A 142 -3.34 9.39 -20.43
N SER A 143 -4.04 9.92 -21.44
CA SER A 143 -5.48 10.10 -21.34
C SER A 143 -6.15 8.74 -21.13
N GLY A 144 -6.89 8.60 -20.04
CA GLY A 144 -7.61 7.36 -19.74
C GLY A 144 -8.83 7.16 -20.65
N PRO A 145 -9.38 5.94 -20.72
CA PRO A 145 -10.65 5.68 -21.39
C PRO A 145 -11.87 6.24 -20.62
N PHE A 146 -11.66 6.88 -19.47
CA PHE A 146 -12.69 7.20 -18.48
C PHE A 146 -13.25 8.61 -18.59
N GLY A 147 -12.89 9.34 -19.65
CA GLY A 147 -13.46 10.64 -19.96
C GLY A 147 -12.42 11.66 -20.41
N PRO A 148 -12.86 12.71 -21.12
CA PRO A 148 -11.96 13.78 -21.55
C PRO A 148 -11.30 14.45 -20.33
N GLY A 149 -9.99 14.66 -20.40
CA GLY A 149 -9.20 15.33 -19.35
C GLY A 149 -8.77 14.43 -18.19
N VAL A 150 -9.20 13.17 -18.14
CA VAL A 150 -8.76 12.22 -17.10
C VAL A 150 -7.38 11.67 -17.45
N ILE A 151 -6.37 11.99 -16.66
CA ILE A 151 -5.03 11.41 -16.76
C ILE A 151 -4.97 10.13 -15.94
N VAL A 152 -4.45 9.06 -16.54
CA VAL A 152 -4.17 7.80 -15.87
C VAL A 152 -2.67 7.53 -15.88
N TYR A 153 -2.12 7.19 -14.72
CA TYR A 153 -0.77 6.68 -14.58
C TYR A 153 -0.76 5.15 -14.67
N ARG A 154 0.09 4.61 -15.54
CA ARG A 154 0.30 3.17 -15.73
C ARG A 154 1.33 2.65 -14.72
N ALA A 155 0.87 1.99 -13.66
CA ALA A 155 1.74 1.52 -12.56
C ALA A 155 2.64 0.33 -12.94
N GLY A 156 2.31 -0.40 -14.02
CA GLY A 156 3.13 -1.50 -14.57
C GLY A 156 3.05 -2.83 -13.80
N GLY A 157 2.38 -2.86 -12.65
CA GLY A 157 2.10 -4.09 -11.89
C GLY A 157 0.80 -4.78 -12.32
N LEU A 158 0.75 -6.11 -12.15
CA LEU A 158 -0.50 -6.86 -12.28
C LEU A 158 -1.27 -6.84 -10.95
N ALA A 159 -2.58 -6.68 -11.05
CA ALA A 159 -3.51 -6.71 -9.95
C ALA A 159 -4.81 -7.41 -10.35
N ARG A 160 -5.61 -7.81 -9.37
CA ARG A 160 -7.01 -8.24 -9.56
C ARG A 160 -7.86 -7.65 -8.45
N ARG A 161 -9.13 -7.40 -8.77
CA ARG A 161 -10.12 -6.98 -7.77
C ARG A 161 -10.66 -8.23 -7.07
N LEU A 162 -10.62 -8.24 -5.74
CA LEU A 162 -11.20 -9.28 -4.90
C LEU A 162 -12.67 -8.99 -4.59
#